data_AF-A0A536VI74-F1
#
_entry.id   AF-A0A536VI74-F1
#
_cell.length_a   1.000
_cell.length_b   1.000
_cell.length_c   1.000
_cell.angle_alpha   90.00
_cell.angle_beta   90.00
_cell.angle_gamma   90.00
#
_symmetry.space_group_name_H-M   'P 1'
#
loop_
_entity.id
_entity.type
_entity.pdbx_description
1 polymer ?
#
loop_
_entity_poly.entity_id
_entity_poly.type
_entity_poly.pdbx_seq_one_letter_code
_entity_poly.pdbx_strand_id
1 'polypeptide(L)'
;MPYSRVYEFLSRRWWLAFILMGVCFVLFGLVSLDLLRSLGANLEFLGMYGFDALREGGLMQLAGLIFSGYLAALFYIVFKLCEKVLVERLSLAKSKGIDS
;
A
#
# COMPACT_ATOMS: atom_id res chain seq x y z
N MET A 1 21.22 -13.11 0.27
CA MET A 1 19.80 -12.72 0.42
C MET A 1 19.70 -11.48 1.30
N PRO A 2 19.44 -10.29 0.74
CA PRO A 2 19.53 -9.00 1.47
C PRO A 2 18.30 -8.64 2.34
N TYR A 3 17.32 -9.54 2.49
CA TYR A 3 16.12 -9.31 3.32
C TYR A 3 16.42 -9.27 4.83
N SER A 4 17.52 -9.88 5.29
CA SER A 4 17.84 -9.97 6.72
C SER A 4 18.12 -8.62 7.37
N ARG A 5 18.84 -7.71 6.70
CA ARG A 5 19.26 -6.44 7.31
C ARG A 5 18.10 -5.48 7.55
N VAL A 6 17.16 -5.41 6.61
CA VAL A 6 15.98 -4.55 6.77
C VAL A 6 15.09 -5.09 7.88
N TYR A 7 14.89 -6.42 7.92
CA TYR A 7 14.11 -7.09 8.95
C TYR A 7 14.74 -6.94 10.34
N GLU A 8 16.07 -7.10 10.47
CA GLU A 8 16.81 -6.89 11.73
C GLU A 8 16.74 -5.44 12.21
N PHE A 9 16.86 -4.47 11.30
CA PHE A 9 16.83 -3.05 11.66
C PHE A 9 15.43 -2.62 12.14
N LEU A 10 14.39 -3.11 11.47
CA LEU A 10 12.98 -2.87 11.83
C LEU A 10 12.62 -3.58 13.15
N SER A 11 13.12 -4.81 13.32
CA SER A 11 13.00 -5.65 14.52
C SER A 11 13.61 -5.00 15.77
N ARG A 12 14.71 -4.25 15.62
CA ARG A 12 15.41 -3.59 16.74
C ARG A 12 14.73 -2.30 17.20
N ARG A 13 13.88 -1.69 16.38
CA ARG A 13 13.21 -0.41 16.67
C ARG A 13 11.72 -0.49 16.32
N TRP A 14 10.94 -1.06 17.23
CA TRP A 14 9.48 -1.20 17.11
C TRP A 14 8.75 0.11 16.74
N TRP A 15 9.26 1.27 17.18
CA TRP A 15 8.69 2.58 16.82
C TRP A 15 8.90 2.92 15.34
N LEU A 16 10.02 2.50 14.74
CA LEU A 16 10.25 2.70 13.30
C LEU A 16 9.32 1.82 12.47
N ALA A 17 9.06 0.59 12.89
CA ALA A 17 8.06 -0.27 12.25
C ALA A 17 6.67 0.38 12.26
N PHE A 18 6.28 0.98 13.40
CA PHE A 18 5.00 1.67 13.55
C PHE A 18 4.91 2.94 12.69
N ILE A 19 5.95 3.78 12.67
CA ILE A 19 6.00 4.97 11.82
C ILE A 19 5.96 4.59 10.35
N LEU A 20 6.76 3.60 9.93
CA LEU A 20 6.79 3.13 8.54
C LEU A 20 5.43 2.56 8.13
N MET A 21 4.77 1.80 9.02
CA MET A 21 3.41 1.32 8.82
C MET A 21 2.43 2.49 8.60
N GLY A 22 2.48 3.52 9.45
CA GLY A 22 1.63 4.70 9.31
C GLY A 22 1.86 5.46 8.00
N VAL A 23 3.12 5.66 7.61
CA VAL A 23 3.48 6.31 6.33
C VAL A 23 2.97 5.48 5.14
N CYS A 24 3.18 4.17 5.13
CA CYS A 24 2.66 3.30 4.08
C CYS A 24 1.13 3.31 4.01
N PHE A 25 0.44 3.37 5.15
CA PHE A 25 -1.01 3.46 5.21
C PHE A 25 -1.53 4.77 4.61
N VAL A 26 -0.92 5.91 4.96
CA VAL A 26 -1.30 7.21 4.40
C VAL A 26 -1.03 7.26 2.89
N LEU A 27 0.15 6.81 2.44
CA LEU A 27 0.49 6.76 1.02
C LEU A 27 -0.46 5.84 0.24
N PHE A 28 -0.76 4.66 0.77
CA PHE A 28 -1.74 3.75 0.19
C PHE A 28 -3.12 4.41 0.06
N GLY A 29 -3.57 5.12 1.09
CA GLY A 29 -4.84 5.83 1.09
C GLY A 29 -4.88 6.96 0.05
N LEU A 30 -3.84 7.78 -0.04
CA LEU A 30 -3.72 8.85 -1.03
C LEU A 30 -3.75 8.29 -2.46
N VAL A 31 -2.94 7.25 -2.73
CA VAL A 31 -2.89 6.60 -4.05
C VAL A 31 -4.25 5.97 -4.37
N SER A 32 -4.92 5.33 -3.41
CA SER A 32 -6.23 4.70 -3.63
C SER A 32 -7.33 5.74 -3.93
N LEU A 33 -7.34 6.88 -3.23
CA LEU A 33 -8.28 7.96 -3.50
C LEU A 33 -8.06 8.57 -4.89
N ASP A 34 -6.81 8.76 -5.27
CA ASP A 34 -6.45 9.26 -6.59
C ASP A 34 -6.81 8.26 -7.71
N LEU A 35 -6.66 6.96 -7.41
CA LEU A 35 -7.13 5.87 -8.25
C LEU A 35 -8.64 5.93 -8.48
N LEU A 36 -9.43 6.07 -7.40
CA LEU A 36 -10.87 6.09 -7.48
C LEU A 36 -11.38 7.31 -8.23
N ARG A 37 -10.77 8.48 -8.03
CA ARG A 37 -11.07 9.70 -8.80
C ARG A 37 -10.77 9.53 -10.28
N SER A 38 -9.59 9.01 -10.61
CA SER A 38 -9.17 8.76 -11.99
C SER A 38 -10.00 7.69 -12.68
N LEU A 39 -10.44 6.66 -11.95
CA LEU A 39 -11.34 5.63 -12.46
C LEU A 39 -12.74 6.20 -12.73
N GLY A 40 -13.27 7.02 -11.81
CA GLY A 40 -14.56 7.68 -11.98
C GLY A 40 -14.59 8.59 -13.20
N ALA A 41 -13.56 9.43 -13.37
CA ALA A 41 -13.42 10.29 -14.55
C ALA A 41 -13.31 9.48 -15.85
N ASN A 42 -12.53 8.40 -15.86
CA ASN A 42 -12.42 7.50 -17.01
C ASN A 42 -13.75 6.84 -17.38
N LEU A 43 -14.51 6.36 -16.40
CA LEU A 43 -15.81 5.72 -16.62
C LEU A 43 -16.85 6.70 -17.16
N GLU A 44 -16.84 7.94 -16.67
CA GLU A 44 -17.71 9.01 -17.16
C GLU A 44 -17.37 9.38 -18.62
N PHE A 45 -16.07 9.48 -18.95
CA PHE A 45 -15.60 9.68 -20.33
C PHE A 45 -15.95 8.51 -21.26
N LEU A 46 -15.78 7.26 -20.81
CA LEU A 46 -16.18 6.06 -21.55
C LEU A 46 -17.69 6.00 -21.80
N GLY A 47 -18.49 6.42 -20.81
CA GLY A 47 -19.95 6.50 -20.91
C GLY A 47 -20.42 7.59 -21.89
N MET A 48 -19.74 8.74 -21.94
CA MET A 48 -20.08 9.84 -22.86
C MET A 48 -19.60 9.61 -24.31
N TYR A 49 -18.41 9.04 -24.51
CA TYR A 49 -17.73 9.03 -25.82
C TYR A 49 -17.47 7.63 -26.41
N GLY A 50 -17.82 6.55 -25.70
CA GLY A 50 -17.75 5.18 -26.23
C GLY A 50 -16.34 4.71 -26.61
N PHE A 51 -16.25 3.78 -27.58
CA PHE A 51 -14.98 3.16 -28.03
C PHE A 51 -13.97 4.16 -28.62
N ASP A 52 -14.40 5.35 -29.06
CA ASP A 52 -13.51 6.39 -29.58
C ASP A 52 -12.65 7.04 -28.47
N ALA A 53 -13.13 7.07 -27.22
CA ALA A 53 -12.38 7.61 -26.07
C ALA A 53 -11.15 6.78 -25.68
N LEU A 54 -11.18 5.47 -25.95
CA LEU A 54 -10.07 4.56 -25.64
C LEU A 54 -8.83 4.85 -26.50
N ARG A 55 -9.02 5.44 -27.69
CA ARG A 55 -7.99 5.48 -28.74
C ARG A 55 -7.05 6.69 -28.65
N GLU A 56 -7.51 7.82 -28.13
CA GLU A 56 -6.71 9.07 -28.14
C GLU A 56 -6.17 9.49 -26.76
N GLY A 57 -6.73 8.98 -25.66
CA GLY A 57 -6.26 9.34 -24.30
C GLY A 57 -6.56 8.30 -23.21
N GLY A 58 -7.64 7.51 -23.37
CA GLY A 58 -8.05 6.52 -22.37
C GLY A 58 -7.01 5.43 -22.11
N LEU A 59 -6.27 4.97 -23.11
CA LEU A 59 -5.23 3.92 -22.94
C LEU A 59 -4.10 4.33 -22.00
N MET A 60 -3.59 5.56 -22.12
CA MET A 60 -2.50 6.05 -21.26
C MET A 60 -3.00 6.31 -19.84
N GLN A 61 -4.26 6.76 -19.71
CA GLN A 61 -4.91 6.91 -18.41
C GLN A 61 -5.17 5.56 -17.73
N LEU A 62 -5.58 4.54 -18.50
CA LEU A 62 -5.72 3.14 -18.05
C LEU A 62 -4.38 2.56 -17.61
N ALA A 63 -3.31 2.78 -18.37
CA ALA A 63 -1.97 2.34 -17.99
C ALA A 63 -1.48 3.02 -16.70
N GLY A 64 -1.72 4.33 -16.55
CA GLY A 64 -1.45 5.07 -15.32
C GLY A 64 -2.26 4.54 -14.12
N LEU A 65 -3.53 4.20 -14.34
CA LEU A 65 -4.40 3.62 -13.33
C LEU A 65 -3.91 2.24 -12.88
N ILE A 66 -3.53 1.37 -13.82
CA ILE A 66 -2.95 0.06 -13.53
C ILE A 66 -1.66 0.22 -12.73
N PHE A 67 -0.77 1.12 -13.16
CA PHE A 67 0.49 1.38 -12.47
C PHE A 67 0.28 1.87 -11.03
N SER A 68 -0.59 2.86 -10.83
CA SER A 68 -0.94 3.37 -9.50
C SER A 68 -1.61 2.30 -8.64
N GLY A 69 -2.39 1.39 -9.23
CA GLY A 69 -2.99 0.26 -8.52
C GLY A 69 -1.94 -0.72 -8.00
N TYR A 70 -0.95 -1.07 -8.83
CA TYR A 70 0.18 -1.89 -8.39
C TYR A 70 1.05 -1.18 -7.35
N LEU A 71 1.24 0.14 -7.46
CA LEU A 71 1.98 0.92 -6.49
C LEU A 71 1.26 0.95 -5.13
N ALA A 72 -0.06 1.12 -5.13
CA ALA A 72 -0.88 0.98 -3.92
C ALA A 72 -0.75 -0.43 -3.32
N ALA A 73 -0.85 -1.48 -4.14
CA ALA A 73 -0.68 -2.86 -3.68
C ALA A 73 0.70 -3.10 -3.05
N LEU A 74 1.77 -2.51 -3.60
CA LEU A 74 3.11 -2.57 -3.04
C LEU A 74 3.17 -1.95 -1.64
N PHE A 75 2.62 -0.74 -1.46
CA PHE A 75 2.55 -0.09 -0.14
C PHE A 75 1.71 -0.89 0.85
N TYR A 76 0.61 -1.49 0.39
CA TYR A 76 -0.22 -2.36 1.22
C TYR A 76 0.53 -3.60 1.70
N ILE A 77 1.31 -4.25 0.83
CA ILE A 77 2.12 -5.41 1.22
C ILE A 77 3.16 -5.02 2.28
N VAL A 78 3.84 -3.89 2.11
CA VAL A 78 4.82 -3.38 3.09
C VAL A 78 4.15 -3.07 4.43
N PHE A 79 2.96 -2.45 4.40
CA PHE A 79 2.14 -2.23 5.60
C PHE A 79 1.82 -3.55 6.32
N LYS A 80 1.31 -4.56 5.61
CA LYS A 80 0.96 -5.86 6.20
C LYS A 80 2.16 -6.58 6.78
N LEU A 81 3.33 -6.46 6.16
CA LEU A 81 4.58 -7.00 6.71
C LEU A 81 4.96 -6.32 8.02
N CYS A 82 4.89 -4.99 8.09
CA CYS A 82 5.17 -4.23 9.32
C CYS A 82 4.17 -4.59 10.43
N GLU A 83 2.88 -4.70 10.08
CA GLU A 83 1.82 -5.12 11.00
C GLU A 83 2.12 -6.50 11.60
N LYS A 84 2.46 -7.50 10.77
CA LYS A 84 2.79 -8.85 11.25
C LYS A 84 3.96 -8.84 12.24
N VAL A 85 5.04 -8.12 11.92
CA VAL A 85 6.21 -8.00 12.81
C VAL A 85 5.82 -7.37 14.14
N LEU A 86 4.98 -6.32 14.13
CA LEU A 86 4.57 -5.63 15.33
C LEU A 86 3.63 -6.47 16.20
N VAL A 87 2.67 -7.15 15.58
CA VAL A 87 1.71 -8.05 16.26
C VAL A 87 2.44 -9.24 16.89
N GLU A 88 3.38 -9.85 16.17
CA GLU A 88 4.21 -10.96 16.68
C GLU A 88 5.10 -10.52 17.84
N ARG A 89 5.67 -9.30 17.77
CA ARG A 89 6.44 -8.74 18.89
C ARG A 89 5.57 -8.47 20.12
N LEU A 90 4.35 -7.95 19.93
CA LEU A 90 3.43 -7.66 21.02
C LEU A 90 2.90 -8.95 21.68
N SER A 91 2.63 -10.00 20.90
CA SER A 91 2.20 -11.30 21.43
C SER A 91 3.31 -11.97 22.25
N LEU A 92 4.56 -11.92 21.77
CA LEU A 92 5.73 -12.40 22.51
C LEU A 92 5.98 -11.60 23.79
N ALA A 93 5.82 -10.28 23.76
CA ALA A 93 5.92 -9.43 24.95
C ALA A 93 4.83 -9.76 25.99
N LYS A 94 3.60 -10.04 25.53
CA LYS A 94 2.49 -10.44 26.41
C LYS A 94 2.75 -11.79 27.10
N SER A 95 3.30 -12.78 26.39
CA SER A 95 3.66 -14.07 26.99
C SER A 95 4.66 -13.89 28.13
N LYS A 96 5.71 -13.09 27.90
CA LYS A 96 6.79 -12.88 28.87
C LYS A 96 6.36 -12.13 30.14
N GLY A 97 5.22 -11.43 30.11
CA GLY A 97 4.65 -10.73 31.27
C GLY A 97 3.63 -11.57 32.06
N ILE A 98 3.27 -12.76 31.59
CA ILE A 98 2.39 -13.70 32.31
C ILE A 98 3.23 -14.68 33.15
N ASP A 99 4.49 -14.88 32.78
CA ASP A 99 5.44 -15.80 33.43
C ASP A 99 6.28 -15.14 34.55
N SER A 100 5.96 -13.90 34.95
CA SER A 100 6.68 -13.12 35.97
C SER A 100 5.76 -12.57 37.05
#